data_AF-A0A0C2VA30-F1
#
_entry.id   AF-A0A0C2VA30-F1
#
_cell.length_a   1.000
_cell.length_b   1.000
_cell.length_c   1.000
_cell.angle_alpha   90.00
_cell.angle_beta   90.00
_cell.angle_gamma   90.00
#
_symmetry.space_group_name_H-M   'P 1'
#
loop_
_entity.id
_entity.type
_entity.pdbx_description
1 polymer ?
#
loop_
_entity_poly.entity_id
_entity_poly.type
_entity_poly.pdbx_seq_one_letter_code
_entity_poly.pdbx_strand_id
1 'polypeptide(L)'
;MGDELKRIRYIRALERFLRSIMGYLAKEQGRNFGEFCMRVDKQRDFLAQVEAVPLYKEQLLFTQQLVQRILNATTIESSEEFEKLANEILYASNQLHKNKNNAKYKKDKHAKAAYDEE
;
A
#
# COMPACT_ATOMS: atom_id res chain seq x y z
N MET A 1 7.25 24.41 -3.38
CA MET A 1 6.18 23.40 -3.38
C MET A 1 5.67 23.30 -1.96
N GLY A 2 4.37 23.53 -1.70
CA GLY A 2 3.85 23.50 -0.33
C GLY A 2 3.88 22.10 0.29
N ASP A 3 3.96 22.01 1.62
CA ASP A 3 4.05 20.76 2.37
C ASP A 3 2.89 19.79 2.08
N GLU A 4 1.68 20.32 1.86
CA GLU A 4 0.52 19.50 1.51
C GLU A 4 0.69 18.84 0.13
N LEU A 5 1.26 19.54 -0.85
CA LEU A 5 1.53 18.96 -2.17
C LEU A 5 2.60 17.87 -2.10
N LYS A 6 3.64 18.05 -1.26
CA LYS A 6 4.65 17.02 -1.02
C LYS A 6 4.02 15.77 -0.42
N ARG A 7 3.15 15.94 0.59
CA ARG A 7 2.40 14.85 1.22
C ARG A 7 1.50 14.10 0.25
N ILE A 8 0.74 14.80 -0.58
CA ILE A 8 -0.12 14.18 -1.59
C ILE A 8 0.73 13.36 -2.58
N ARG A 9 1.89 13.88 -3.01
CA ARG A 9 2.79 13.16 -3.91
C ARG A 9 3.35 11.90 -3.26
N TYR A 10 3.79 11.98 -2.00
CA TYR A 10 4.29 10.84 -1.25
C TYR A 10 3.23 9.75 -1.06
N ILE A 11 2.01 10.12 -0.66
CA ILE A 11 0.89 9.18 -0.54
C ILE A 11 0.61 8.49 -1.88
N ARG A 12 0.56 9.25 -2.98
CA ARG A 12 0.33 8.68 -4.33
C ARG A 12 1.44 7.72 -4.74
N ALA A 13 2.70 8.01 -4.40
CA ALA A 13 3.82 7.13 -4.67
C ALA A 13 3.71 5.81 -3.91
N LEU A 14 3.37 5.86 -2.61
CA LEU A 14 3.11 4.66 -1.80
C LEU A 14 1.97 3.82 -2.36
N GLU A 15 0.85 4.44 -2.75
CA GLU A 15 -0.28 3.70 -3.31
C GLU A 15 0.04 3.10 -4.69
N ARG A 16 0.81 3.81 -5.53
CA ARG A 16 1.28 3.29 -6.83
C ARG A 16 2.18 2.07 -6.63
N PHE A 17 3.11 2.15 -5.68
CA PHE A 17 3.97 1.03 -5.30
C PHE A 17 3.12 -0.19 -4.95
N LEU A 18 2.19 -0.04 -4.00
CA LEU A 18 1.34 -1.16 -3.56
C LEU A 18 0.49 -1.73 -4.70
N ARG A 19 -0.13 -0.88 -5.53
CA ARG A 19 -0.92 -1.35 -6.68
C ARG A 19 -0.10 -2.23 -7.64
N SER A 20 1.15 -1.85 -7.92
CA SER A 20 2.04 -2.62 -8.78
C SER A 20 2.38 -3.99 -8.19
N ILE A 21 2.72 -4.03 -6.89
CA ILE A 21 3.08 -5.28 -6.22
C ILE A 21 1.87 -6.20 -6.06
N MET A 22 0.73 -5.65 -5.64
CA MET A 22 -0.50 -6.40 -5.48
C MET A 22 -1.00 -7.00 -6.80
N GLY A 23 -0.94 -6.24 -7.89
CA GLY A 23 -1.31 -6.76 -9.21
C GLY A 23 -0.43 -7.94 -9.67
N TYR A 24 0.82 -8.00 -9.21
CA TYR A 24 1.69 -9.15 -9.45
C TYR A 24 1.36 -10.32 -8.51
N LEU A 25 1.18 -10.07 -7.21
CA LEU A 25 0.91 -11.12 -6.23
C LEU A 25 -0.48 -11.77 -6.42
N ALA A 26 -1.44 -11.03 -6.98
CA ALA A 26 -2.78 -11.55 -7.26
C ALA A 26 -2.82 -12.56 -8.43
N LYS A 27 -1.72 -12.77 -9.15
CA LYS A 27 -1.65 -13.78 -10.21
C LYS A 27 -1.77 -15.19 -9.60
N GLU A 28 -2.68 -16.01 -10.11
CA GLU A 28 -2.88 -17.37 -9.58
C GLU A 28 -1.72 -18.31 -9.88
N GLN A 29 -1.00 -18.10 -10.99
CA GLN A 29 0.10 -18.97 -11.44
C GLN A 29 1.32 -18.16 -11.89
N GLY A 30 2.50 -18.79 -11.87
CA GLY A 30 3.73 -18.23 -12.42
C GLY A 30 4.37 -17.12 -11.58
N ARG A 31 4.09 -17.07 -10.27
CA ARG A 31 4.81 -16.18 -9.35
C ARG A 31 6.21 -16.74 -9.11
N ASN A 32 7.20 -15.90 -9.37
CA ASN A 32 8.61 -16.16 -9.08
C ASN A 32 9.15 -15.04 -8.17
N PHE A 33 9.95 -15.41 -7.19
CA PHE A 33 10.64 -14.47 -6.30
C PHE A 33 11.55 -13.48 -7.05
N GLY A 34 12.27 -13.91 -8.08
CA GLY A 34 13.10 -13.02 -8.91
C GLY A 34 12.29 -11.93 -9.60
N GLU A 35 11.15 -12.28 -10.20
CA GLU A 35 10.24 -11.29 -10.79
C GLU A 35 9.64 -10.34 -9.76
N PHE A 36 9.35 -10.86 -8.56
CA PHE A 36 8.90 -10.04 -7.43
C PHE A 36 9.98 -9.01 -7.06
N CYS A 37 11.23 -9.43 -6.83
CA CYS A 37 12.34 -8.54 -6.49
C CYS A 37 12.56 -7.48 -7.56
N MET A 38 12.60 -7.87 -8.85
CA MET A 38 12.73 -6.93 -9.97
C MET A 38 11.63 -5.87 -9.98
N ARG A 39 10.40 -6.23 -9.59
CA ARG A 39 9.29 -5.28 -9.49
C ARG A 39 9.43 -4.37 -8.28
N VAL A 40 9.82 -4.92 -7.13
CA VAL A 40 10.08 -4.14 -5.92
C VAL A 40 11.17 -3.11 -6.17
N ASP A 41 12.27 -3.49 -6.81
CA ASP A 41 13.37 -2.58 -7.15
C ASP A 41 12.91 -1.44 -8.07
N LYS A 42 12.20 -1.77 -9.16
CA LYS A 42 11.64 -0.74 -10.05
C LYS A 42 10.73 0.23 -9.31
N GLN A 43 9.87 -0.27 -8.42
CA GLN A 43 8.99 0.61 -7.66
C GLN A 43 9.72 1.38 -6.55
N ARG A 44 10.79 0.82 -5.99
CA ARG A 44 11.68 1.49 -5.03
C ARG A 44 12.35 2.70 -5.68
N ASP A 45 12.84 2.57 -6.91
CA ASP A 45 13.44 3.68 -7.66
C ASP A 45 12.45 4.82 -7.87
N PHE A 46 11.20 4.50 -8.25
CA PHE A 46 10.14 5.52 -8.35
C PHE A 46 9.82 6.17 -7.01
N LEU A 47 9.81 5.40 -5.92
CA LEU A 47 9.54 5.92 -4.58
C LEU A 47 10.67 6.85 -4.12
N ALA A 48 11.93 6.52 -4.43
CA ALA A 48 13.10 7.31 -4.08
C ALA A 48 13.14 8.70 -4.75
N GLN A 49 12.43 8.87 -5.87
CA GLN A 49 12.27 10.18 -6.53
C GLN A 49 11.31 11.12 -5.79
N VAL A 50 10.61 10.63 -4.77
CA VAL A 50 9.61 11.40 -4.02
C VAL A 50 10.11 11.60 -2.59
N GLU A 51 10.12 12.86 -2.14
CA GLU A 51 10.47 13.22 -0.77
C GLU A 51 9.53 12.52 0.22
N ALA A 52 10.10 11.70 1.11
CA ALA A 52 9.36 11.07 2.17
C ALA A 52 8.92 12.12 3.19
N VAL A 53 7.64 12.08 3.57
CA VAL A 53 7.09 12.98 4.59
C VAL A 53 6.37 12.20 5.69
N PRO A 54 6.32 12.72 6.92
CA PRO A 54 5.56 12.10 8.00
C PRO A 54 4.06 11.97 7.65
N LEU A 55 3.50 10.79 7.94
CA LEU A 55 2.08 10.49 7.80
C LEU A 55 1.51 10.16 9.18
N TYR A 56 0.42 10.83 9.56
CA TYR A 56 -0.15 10.72 10.91
C TYR A 56 -1.50 9.99 10.95
N LYS A 57 -2.21 9.93 9.82
CA LYS A 57 -3.46 9.17 9.76
C LYS A 57 -3.13 7.69 9.80
N GLU A 58 -3.74 6.94 10.71
CA GLU A 58 -3.51 5.51 10.95
C GLU A 58 -3.46 4.69 9.65
N GLN A 59 -4.41 4.91 8.76
CA GLN A 59 -4.47 4.23 7.47
C GLN A 59 -3.27 4.51 6.55
N LEU A 60 -2.79 5.76 6.55
CA LEU A 60 -1.63 6.17 5.77
C LEU A 60 -0.33 5.63 6.39
N LEU A 61 -0.27 5.59 7.72
CA LEU A 61 0.83 4.95 8.45
C LEU A 61 0.89 3.45 8.14
N PHE A 62 -0.25 2.75 8.17
CA PHE A 62 -0.35 1.34 7.78
C PHE A 62 0.10 1.12 6.33
N THR A 63 -0.30 2.02 5.42
CA THR A 63 0.14 1.98 4.01
C THR A 63 1.67 2.07 3.91
N GLN A 64 2.29 3.01 4.63
CA GLN A 64 3.74 3.19 4.67
C GLN A 64 4.45 1.97 5.28
N GLN A 65 3.93 1.42 6.37
CA GLN A 65 4.47 0.22 7.02
C GLN A 65 4.42 -1.01 6.10
N LEU A 66 3.31 -1.19 5.36
CA LEU A 66 3.19 -2.27 4.39
C LEU A 66 4.22 -2.13 3.26
N VAL A 67 4.42 -0.93 2.72
CA VAL A 67 5.47 -0.66 1.72
C VAL A 67 6.86 -1.00 2.28
N GLN A 68 7.18 -0.59 3.51
CA GLN A 68 8.47 -0.90 4.12
C GLN A 68 8.70 -2.40 4.31
N ARG A 69 7.66 -3.14 4.71
CA ARG A 69 7.72 -4.61 4.83
C ARG A 69 8.01 -5.26 3.48
N ILE A 70 7.38 -4.78 2.40
CA ILE A 70 7.62 -5.28 1.04
C ILE A 70 9.03 -4.93 0.54
N LEU A 71 9.57 -3.77 0.90
CA LEU A 71 10.97 -3.44 0.58
C LEU A 71 11.94 -4.41 1.28
N ASN A 72 11.70 -4.67 2.57
CA ASN A 72 12.53 -5.59 3.36
C ASN A 72 12.39 -7.05 2.90
N ALA A 73 11.28 -7.41 2.25
CA ALA A 73 11.06 -8.75 1.70
C ALA A 73 12.07 -9.20 0.64
N THR A 74 12.72 -8.24 -0.02
CA THR A 74 13.70 -8.53 -1.08
C THR A 74 14.97 -9.19 -0.55
N THR A 75 15.19 -9.20 0.76
CA THR A 75 16.34 -9.83 1.40
C THR A 75 16.11 -11.29 1.79
N ILE A 76 14.94 -11.86 1.44
CA ILE A 76 14.62 -13.26 1.68
C ILE A 76 15.42 -14.13 0.71
N GLU A 77 15.96 -15.25 1.18
CA GLU A 77 16.74 -16.18 0.34
C GLU A 77 15.94 -17.46 -0.02
N SER A 78 14.81 -17.71 0.66
CA SER A 78 14.00 -18.93 0.50
C SER A 78 12.71 -18.70 -0.28
N SER A 79 12.44 -19.59 -1.24
CA SER A 79 11.19 -19.59 -2.02
C SER A 79 9.94 -19.91 -1.17
N GLU A 80 10.09 -20.66 -0.09
CA GLU A 80 8.97 -21.02 0.81
C GLU A 80 8.58 -19.81 1.68
N GLU A 81 9.58 -19.06 2.14
CA GLU A 81 9.39 -17.80 2.86
C GLU A 81 8.73 -16.74 1.98
N PHE A 82 9.06 -16.72 0.69
CA PHE A 82 8.40 -15.85 -0.28
C PHE A 82 6.89 -16.11 -0.39
N GLU A 83 6.46 -17.37 -0.53
CA GLU A 83 5.03 -17.67 -0.65
C GLU A 83 4.25 -17.33 0.62
N LYS A 84 4.83 -17.61 1.79
CA LYS A 84 4.24 -17.20 3.07
C LYS A 84 4.08 -15.69 3.14
N LEU A 85 5.13 -14.95 2.81
CA LEU A 85 5.10 -13.50 2.83
C LEU A 85 4.13 -12.94 1.79
N ALA A 86 4.06 -13.51 0.58
CA ALA A 86 3.14 -13.09 -0.46
C ALA A 86 1.68 -13.15 0.05
N ASN A 87 1.32 -14.24 0.72
CA ASN A 87 0.00 -14.39 1.35
C ASN A 87 -0.23 -13.37 2.46
N GLU A 88 0.77 -13.08 3.29
CA GLU A 88 0.69 -12.04 4.33
C GLU A 88 0.49 -10.64 3.74
N ILE A 89 1.20 -10.30 2.64
CA ILE A 89 1.05 -9.03 1.92
C ILE A 89 -0.35 -8.90 1.34
N LEU A 90 -0.86 -9.96 0.70
CA LEU A 90 -2.21 -10.00 0.14
C LEU A 90 -3.26 -9.79 1.25
N TYR A 91 -3.10 -10.48 2.39
CA TYR A 91 -3.97 -10.32 3.55
C TYR A 91 -3.95 -8.89 4.10
N ALA A 92 -2.76 -8.32 4.33
CA ALA A 92 -2.59 -6.97 4.84
C ALA A 92 -3.21 -5.92 3.90
N SER A 93 -3.06 -6.10 2.59
CA SER A 93 -3.70 -5.23 1.60
C SER A 93 -5.22 -5.32 1.66
N ASN A 94 -5.78 -6.52 1.79
CA ASN A 94 -7.22 -6.70 1.96
C ASN A 94 -7.76 -6.00 3.21
N GLN A 95 -7.02 -6.05 4.32
CA GLN A 95 -7.37 -5.30 5.54
C GLN A 95 -7.32 -3.79 5.31
N LEU A 96 -6.32 -3.30 4.59
CA LEU A 96 -6.25 -1.88 4.21
C LEU A 96 -7.48 -1.47 3.39
N HIS A 97 -7.90 -2.28 2.42
CA HIS A 97 -9.12 -2.03 1.63
C HIS A 97 -10.37 -1.99 2.50
N LYS A 98 -10.54 -2.95 3.42
CA LYS A 98 -11.66 -2.96 4.38
C LYS A 98 -11.68 -1.70 5.24
N ASN A 99 -10.53 -1.28 5.76
CA ASN A 99 -10.39 -0.07 6.56
C ASN A 99 -10.70 1.19 5.75
N LYS A 100 -10.29 1.26 4.46
CA LYS A 100 -10.67 2.36 3.54
C LYS A 100 -12.19 2.45 3.40
N ASN A 101 -12.84 1.31 3.15
CA ASN A 101 -14.27 1.26 2.91
C ASN A 101 -15.07 1.59 4.18
N ASN A 102 -14.66 1.10 5.34
CA ASN A 102 -15.30 1.41 6.61
C ASN A 102 -15.20 2.89 7.00
N ALA A 103 -14.02 3.50 6.80
CA ALA A 103 -13.84 4.93 7.06
C ALA A 103 -14.70 5.79 6.13
N LYS A 104 -14.79 5.42 4.84
CA LYS A 104 -15.65 6.09 3.86
C LYS A 104 -17.14 5.94 4.22
N TYR A 105 -17.58 4.72 4.53
CA TYR A 105 -18.96 4.43 4.90
C TYR A 105 -19.42 5.22 6.12
N LYS A 106 -18.60 5.29 7.18
CA LYS A 106 -18.91 6.11 8.36
C LYS A 106 -19.06 7.59 7.99
N LYS A 107 -18.16 8.12 7.17
CA LYS A 107 -18.21 9.52 6.71
C LYS A 107 -19.47 9.80 5.89
N ASP A 108 -19.80 8.95 4.92
CA ASP A 108 -20.97 9.12 4.06
C ASP A 108 -22.28 9.03 4.86
N LYS A 109 -22.36 8.17 5.89
CA LYS A 109 -23.50 8.09 6.81
C LYS A 109 -23.68 9.38 7.62
N HIS A 110 -22.60 9.94 8.18
CA HIS A 110 -22.66 11.19 8.93
C HIS A 110 -23.00 12.40 8.03
N ALA A 111 -22.58 12.38 6.76
CA ALA A 111 -22.93 13.42 5.79
C ALA A 111 -24.42 13.37 5.41
N LYS A 112 -25.01 12.18 5.23
CA LYS A 112 -26.44 12.04 4.93
C LYS A 112 -27.35 12.42 6.11
N ALA A 113 -26.98 12.02 7.33
CA ALA A 113 -27.76 12.38 8.52
C ALA A 113 -27.86 13.90 8.75
N ALA A 114 -26.87 14.68 8.31
CA ALA A 114 -26.90 16.14 8.40
C ALA A 114 -27.77 16.82 7.33
N TYR A 115 -28.22 16.09 6.30
CA TYR A 115 -29.10 16.59 5.23
C TYR A 115 -30.56 16.16 5.41
N ASP A 116 -30.84 15.15 6.25
CA ASP A 116 -32.19 14.62 6.49
C ASP A 116 -32.92 15.31 7.68
N GLU A 117 -32.39 16.41 8.22
CA GLU A 117 -32.99 17.22 9.31
C GLU A 117 -33.70 18.52 8.84
N GLU A 118 -33.99 18.65 7.54
CA GLU A 118 -34.76 19.77 6.96
C GLU A 118 -36.08 19.28 6.35
#